data_AF-A0A2N1JFR5-F1
#
_entry.id   AF-A0A2N1JFR5-F1
#
_cell.length_a   1.000
_cell.length_b   1.000
_cell.length_c   1.000
_cell.angle_alpha   90.00
_cell.angle_beta   90.00
_cell.angle_gamma   90.00
#
_symmetry.space_group_name_H-M   'P 1'
#
loop_
_entity.id
_entity.type
_entity.pdbx_description
1 polymer ?
#
loop_
_entity_poly.entity_id
_entity_poly.type
_entity_poly.pdbx_seq_one_letter_code
_entity_poly.pdbx_strand_id
1 'polypeptide(L)'
;MAPFSIVDAFHAALKEDDELPAPIAAIFALSEMISRSKAETTSELMQSIKQASDMLKASLENPIPASAGLELYMRFVTRKNWAGGTFETHKQNLVSTALEFAHNTVPNCRLRITELLLPFIKNETVILTHGYSRVVMQVLVAAKALGRRICVYVTESRPSCRGLLTYQRLMEAGIPCTVVLDTAVAYIIHKVDMILTGAEGVVESGGLFNAVGTSQLGIVAKAANKMFFAVAESYKFLRLFPLSQYDIPIPGPMLPFPSSTEVDQGILQQGDKEMHMTLAMEALNPSIDYTQPELVTFIVSDIGILTPSGVSDALLAVYGGD
;
A
#
# COMPACT_ATOMS: atom_id res chain seq x y z
N MET A 1 -12.51 24.61 -22.64
CA MET A 1 -11.87 23.38 -22.14
C MET A 1 -11.63 23.59 -20.66
N ALA A 2 -12.18 22.74 -19.79
CA ALA A 2 -11.89 22.81 -18.36
C ALA A 2 -10.38 22.60 -18.13
N PRO A 3 -9.75 23.29 -17.16
CA PRO A 3 -8.36 23.07 -16.81
C PRO A 3 -8.16 21.59 -16.40
N PHE A 4 -7.12 20.95 -16.91
CA PHE A 4 -6.82 19.56 -16.54
C PHE A 4 -6.42 19.50 -15.06
N SER A 5 -7.11 18.68 -14.29
CA SER A 5 -6.83 18.41 -12.88
C SER A 5 -6.22 17.02 -12.76
N ILE A 6 -5.01 16.93 -12.23
CA ILE A 6 -4.33 15.65 -12.01
C ILE A 6 -5.08 14.78 -10.99
N VAL A 7 -5.72 15.41 -10.01
CA VAL A 7 -6.49 14.73 -8.96
C VAL A 7 -7.71 14.04 -9.55
N ASP A 8 -8.39 14.70 -10.48
CA ASP A 8 -9.57 14.13 -11.15
C ASP A 8 -9.16 12.97 -12.06
N ALA A 9 -8.05 13.09 -12.78
CA ALA A 9 -7.51 12.00 -13.60
C ALA A 9 -7.10 10.78 -12.74
N PHE A 10 -6.47 11.01 -11.59
CA PHE A 10 -6.10 9.97 -10.65
C PHE A 10 -7.33 9.23 -10.11
N HIS A 11 -8.36 9.96 -9.66
CA HIS A 11 -9.60 9.36 -9.19
C HIS A 11 -10.41 8.69 -10.30
N ALA A 12 -10.34 9.19 -11.54
CA ALA A 12 -10.96 8.54 -12.69
C ALA A 12 -10.31 7.18 -12.97
N ALA A 13 -8.98 7.10 -12.99
CA ALA A 13 -8.24 5.86 -13.21
C ALA A 13 -8.55 4.80 -12.13
N LEU A 14 -8.69 5.21 -10.86
CA LEU A 14 -9.07 4.30 -9.77
C LEU A 14 -10.52 3.81 -9.83
N LYS A 15 -11.43 4.56 -10.47
CA LYS A 15 -12.83 4.17 -10.65
C LYS A 15 -13.05 3.27 -11.87
N GLU A 16 -12.19 3.41 -12.87
CA GLU A 16 -12.27 2.62 -14.10
C GLU A 16 -11.83 1.17 -13.87
N ASP A 17 -10.82 0.96 -13.02
CA ASP A 17 -10.29 -0.36 -12.68
C ASP A 17 -10.04 -0.52 -11.17
N ASP A 18 -10.91 -1.27 -10.50
CA ASP A 18 -10.81 -1.62 -9.08
C ASP A 18 -9.55 -2.45 -8.74
N GLU A 19 -8.94 -3.11 -9.73
CA GLU A 19 -7.70 -3.88 -9.54
C GLU A 19 -6.45 -3.00 -9.64
N LEU A 20 -6.59 -1.74 -10.07
CA LEU A 20 -5.45 -0.85 -10.28
C LEU A 20 -4.83 -0.38 -8.95
N PRO A 21 -3.51 -0.55 -8.75
CA PRO A 21 -2.80 0.05 -7.62
C PRO A 21 -2.69 1.56 -7.74
N ALA A 22 -2.79 2.27 -6.62
CA ALA A 22 -2.59 3.72 -6.54
C ALA A 22 -1.26 4.23 -7.15
N PRO A 23 -0.08 3.56 -6.96
CA PRO A 23 1.14 3.97 -7.65
C PRO A 23 0.99 4.04 -9.18
N ILE A 24 0.23 3.12 -9.77
CA ILE A 24 0.05 3.02 -11.22
C ILE A 24 -0.98 4.03 -11.72
N ALA A 25 -2.06 4.24 -10.95
CA ALA A 25 -2.99 5.34 -11.21
C ALA A 25 -2.29 6.70 -11.24
N ALA A 26 -1.29 6.92 -10.37
CA ALA A 26 -0.48 8.14 -10.39
C ALA A 26 0.36 8.26 -11.67
N ILE A 27 0.94 7.15 -12.15
CA ILE A 27 1.69 7.11 -13.42
C ILE A 27 0.77 7.42 -14.61
N PHE A 28 -0.47 6.92 -14.62
CA PHE A 28 -1.45 7.24 -15.66
C PHE A 28 -1.84 8.71 -15.65
N ALA A 29 -2.14 9.28 -14.47
CA ALA A 29 -2.49 10.68 -14.34
C ALA A 29 -1.35 11.60 -14.81
N LEU A 30 -0.09 11.28 -14.48
CA LEU A 30 1.08 12.00 -14.98
C LEU A 30 1.26 11.85 -16.50
N SER A 31 1.05 10.67 -17.04
CA SER A 31 1.18 10.41 -18.49
C SER A 31 0.11 11.16 -19.31
N GLU A 32 -1.10 11.28 -18.77
CA GLU A 32 -2.17 12.08 -19.37
C GLU A 32 -1.85 13.59 -19.29
N MET A 33 -1.37 14.06 -18.14
CA MET A 33 -0.90 15.44 -17.98
C MET A 33 0.16 15.79 -19.01
N ILE A 34 1.14 14.90 -19.19
CA ILE A 34 2.23 15.10 -20.13
C ILE A 34 1.68 15.14 -21.54
N SER A 35 0.84 14.20 -21.95
CA SER A 35 0.22 14.21 -23.28
C SER A 35 -0.41 15.56 -23.64
N ARG A 36 -1.07 16.20 -22.67
CA ARG A 36 -1.73 17.52 -22.83
C ARG A 36 -0.81 18.73 -22.65
N SER A 37 0.40 18.53 -22.11
CA SER A 37 1.36 19.61 -21.84
C SER A 37 1.92 20.21 -23.14
N LYS A 38 2.15 21.52 -23.12
CA LYS A 38 2.81 22.27 -24.22
C LYS A 38 4.28 22.54 -23.95
N ALA A 39 4.87 21.92 -22.93
CA ALA A 39 6.28 22.13 -22.58
C ALA A 39 7.18 21.81 -23.78
N GLU A 40 8.15 22.68 -24.06
CA GLU A 40 9.11 22.51 -25.16
C GLU A 40 10.50 22.10 -24.66
N THR A 41 10.73 22.22 -23.35
CA THR A 41 12.03 21.94 -22.72
C THR A 41 11.92 20.84 -21.66
N THR A 42 13.01 20.11 -21.45
CA THR A 42 13.12 19.08 -20.41
C THR A 42 12.97 19.67 -19.01
N SER A 43 13.54 20.85 -18.76
CA SER A 43 13.47 21.55 -17.47
C SER A 43 12.03 21.93 -17.10
N GLU A 44 11.28 22.50 -18.05
CA GLU A 44 9.87 22.87 -17.85
C GLU A 44 9.01 21.63 -17.58
N LEU A 45 9.24 20.55 -18.34
CA LEU A 45 8.55 19.28 -18.14
C LEU A 45 8.80 18.71 -16.73
N MET A 46 10.06 18.68 -16.27
CA MET A 46 10.41 18.20 -14.93
C MET A 46 9.79 19.07 -13.83
N GLN A 47 9.78 20.39 -14.00
CA GLN A 47 9.15 21.30 -13.04
C GLN A 47 7.63 21.10 -12.99
N SER A 48 6.99 20.91 -14.15
CA SER A 48 5.55 20.63 -14.24
C SER A 48 5.19 19.30 -13.56
N ILE A 49 5.97 18.24 -13.79
CA ILE A 49 5.77 16.94 -13.11
C ILE A 49 5.93 17.08 -11.60
N LYS A 50 6.93 17.83 -11.13
CA LYS A 50 7.14 18.06 -9.71
C LYS A 50 5.97 18.80 -9.07
N GLN A 51 5.52 19.90 -9.67
CA GLN A 51 4.37 20.67 -9.19
C GLN A 51 3.09 19.84 -9.14
N ALA A 52 2.85 19.03 -10.18
CA ALA A 52 1.69 18.16 -10.24
C ALA A 52 1.77 17.02 -9.20
N SER A 53 2.98 16.49 -8.96
CA SER A 53 3.23 15.49 -7.92
C SER A 53 2.95 16.05 -6.54
N ASP A 54 3.43 17.26 -6.23
CA ASP A 54 3.21 17.91 -4.94
C ASP A 54 1.73 18.26 -4.74
N MET A 55 1.04 18.69 -5.79
CA MET A 55 -0.41 18.93 -5.78
C MET A 55 -1.21 17.64 -5.50
N LEU A 56 -0.85 16.53 -6.16
CA LEU A 56 -1.51 15.25 -5.92
C LEU A 56 -1.27 14.78 -4.48
N LYS A 57 -0.02 14.85 -3.98
CA LYS A 57 0.32 14.49 -2.60
C LYS A 57 -0.46 15.31 -1.57
N ALA A 58 -0.64 16.62 -1.79
CA ALA A 58 -1.38 17.48 -0.88
C ALA A 58 -2.90 17.25 -0.88
N SER A 59 -3.46 16.69 -1.97
CA SER A 59 -4.90 16.46 -2.12
C SER A 59 -5.39 15.15 -1.51
N LEU A 60 -4.50 14.18 -1.32
CA LEU A 60 -4.84 12.84 -0.86
C LEU A 60 -4.82 12.77 0.67
N GLU A 61 -5.80 12.08 1.25
CA GLU A 61 -5.80 11.74 2.68
C GLU A 61 -4.56 10.89 3.04
N ASN A 62 -4.18 9.98 2.13
CA ASN A 62 -2.98 9.17 2.23
C ASN A 62 -2.12 9.31 0.96
N PRO A 63 -1.03 10.08 1.00
CA PRO A 63 -0.15 10.25 -0.15
C PRO A 63 0.85 9.10 -0.37
N ILE A 64 1.02 8.19 0.60
CA ILE A 64 2.09 7.17 0.60
C ILE A 64 2.02 6.22 -0.60
N PRO A 65 0.86 5.63 -0.96
CA PRO A 65 0.79 4.74 -2.12
C PRO A 65 1.05 5.50 -3.43
N ALA A 66 0.56 6.73 -3.55
CA ALA A 66 0.72 7.53 -4.75
C ALA A 66 2.16 8.03 -4.91
N SER A 67 2.84 8.39 -3.81
CA SER A 67 4.19 8.95 -3.83
C SER A 67 5.22 8.00 -4.43
N ALA A 68 5.08 6.68 -4.22
CA ALA A 68 5.96 5.68 -4.81
C ALA A 68 5.90 5.72 -6.35
N GLY A 69 4.68 5.80 -6.91
CA GLY A 69 4.47 5.90 -8.35
C GLY A 69 4.98 7.21 -8.94
N LEU A 70 4.74 8.33 -8.24
CA LEU A 70 5.22 9.67 -8.66
C LEU A 70 6.76 9.73 -8.70
N GLU A 71 7.44 9.20 -7.69
CA GLU A 71 8.90 9.19 -7.61
C GLU A 71 9.53 8.26 -8.65
N LEU A 72 8.95 7.08 -8.87
CA LEU A 72 9.35 6.16 -9.92
C LEU A 72 9.21 6.82 -11.29
N TYR A 73 8.10 7.52 -11.54
CA TYR A 73 7.87 8.24 -12.79
C TYR A 73 8.90 9.37 -13.00
N MET A 74 9.16 10.17 -11.97
CA MET A 74 10.16 11.24 -12.03
C MET A 74 11.55 10.67 -12.35
N ARG A 75 11.92 9.54 -11.74
CA ARG A 75 13.19 8.86 -12.01
C ARG A 75 13.25 8.34 -13.45
N PHE A 76 12.15 7.78 -13.95
CA PHE A 76 12.04 7.32 -15.34
C PHE A 76 12.24 8.46 -16.34
N VAL A 77 11.63 9.63 -16.10
CA VAL A 77 11.83 10.84 -16.92
C VAL A 77 13.28 11.32 -16.88
N THR A 78 13.89 11.30 -15.69
CA THR A 78 15.28 11.78 -15.48
C THR A 78 16.32 10.88 -16.15
N ARG A 79 16.10 9.55 -16.13
CA ARG A 79 17.02 8.58 -16.73
C ARG A 79 16.86 8.43 -18.24
N LYS A 80 15.76 8.90 -18.82
CA LYS A 80 15.53 8.78 -20.25
C LYS A 80 16.62 9.55 -21.01
N ASN A 81 17.22 8.92 -22.01
CA ASN A 81 18.14 9.62 -22.90
C ASN A 81 17.35 10.55 -23.82
N TRP A 82 17.52 11.86 -23.63
CA TRP A 82 16.88 12.90 -24.44
C TRP A 82 17.68 13.24 -25.71
N ALA A 83 18.79 12.54 -25.97
CA ALA A 83 19.62 12.78 -27.15
C ALA A 83 18.97 12.23 -28.43
N GLY A 84 18.90 13.08 -29.47
CA GLY A 84 18.45 12.74 -30.83
C GLY A 84 16.93 12.74 -31.00
N GLY A 85 16.41 13.32 -32.09
CA GLY A 85 14.97 13.39 -32.40
C GLY A 85 14.25 14.64 -31.88
N THR A 86 12.96 14.76 -32.21
CA THR A 86 12.11 15.89 -31.81
C THR A 86 11.57 15.69 -30.39
N PHE A 87 11.45 16.76 -29.61
CA PHE A 87 10.92 16.71 -28.23
C PHE A 87 9.53 16.05 -28.14
N GLU A 88 8.65 16.33 -29.10
CA GLU A 88 7.31 15.74 -29.15
C GLU A 88 7.34 14.21 -29.33
N THR A 89 8.30 13.69 -30.12
CA THR A 89 8.49 12.25 -30.27
C THR A 89 8.97 11.62 -28.98
N HIS A 90 9.88 12.27 -28.24
CA HIS A 90 10.30 11.81 -26.93
C HIS A 90 9.18 11.75 -25.91
N LYS A 91 8.27 12.73 -25.97
CA LYS A 91 7.09 12.82 -25.12
C LYS A 91 6.09 11.70 -25.42
N GLN A 92 5.78 11.45 -26.69
CA GLN A 92 4.92 10.33 -27.10
C GLN A 92 5.54 8.96 -26.73
N ASN A 93 6.85 8.81 -26.92
CA ASN A 93 7.58 7.62 -26.49
C ASN A 93 7.55 7.47 -24.96
N LEU A 94 7.60 8.56 -24.20
CA LEU A 94 7.55 8.50 -22.73
C LEU A 94 6.19 8.00 -22.26
N VAL A 95 5.11 8.55 -22.84
CA VAL A 95 3.73 8.15 -22.51
C VAL A 95 3.47 6.70 -22.91
N SER A 96 3.82 6.30 -24.13
CA SER A 96 3.63 4.91 -24.58
C SER A 96 4.37 3.90 -23.72
N THR A 97 5.65 4.14 -23.40
CA THR A 97 6.41 3.25 -22.50
C THR A 97 5.83 3.24 -21.08
N ALA A 98 5.37 4.38 -20.56
CA ALA A 98 4.76 4.44 -19.24
C ALA A 98 3.44 3.66 -19.17
N LEU A 99 2.60 3.75 -20.22
CA LEU A 99 1.37 2.98 -20.34
C LEU A 99 1.67 1.48 -20.46
N GLU A 100 2.64 1.10 -21.30
CA GLU A 100 3.06 -0.30 -21.44
C GLU A 100 3.60 -0.86 -20.12
N PHE A 101 4.42 -0.09 -19.40
CA PHE A 101 4.90 -0.45 -18.06
C PHE A 101 3.74 -0.64 -17.09
N ALA A 102 2.78 0.29 -17.06
CA ALA A 102 1.63 0.20 -16.16
C ALA A 102 0.77 -1.05 -16.41
N HIS A 103 0.50 -1.38 -17.68
CA HIS A 103 -0.32 -2.55 -18.04
C HIS A 103 0.40 -3.89 -17.79
N ASN A 104 1.70 -3.98 -18.08
CA ASN A 104 2.43 -5.23 -17.99
C ASN A 104 2.98 -5.50 -16.59
N THR A 105 3.41 -4.47 -15.86
CA THR A 105 4.12 -4.63 -14.58
C THR A 105 3.21 -5.16 -13.48
N VAL A 106 1.99 -4.62 -13.33
CA VAL A 106 1.07 -5.04 -12.25
C VAL A 106 0.79 -6.55 -12.25
N PRO A 107 0.27 -7.17 -13.33
CA PRO A 107 -0.01 -8.60 -13.31
C PRO A 107 1.24 -9.44 -13.15
N ASN A 108 2.34 -9.08 -13.82
CA ASN A 108 3.60 -9.83 -13.76
C ASN A 108 4.22 -9.82 -12.36
N CYS A 109 4.25 -8.66 -11.68
CA CYS A 109 4.79 -8.56 -10.33
C CYS A 109 3.97 -9.42 -9.35
N ARG A 110 2.64 -9.36 -9.43
CA ARG A 110 1.77 -10.15 -8.52
C ARG A 110 1.89 -11.66 -8.77
N LEU A 111 1.98 -12.08 -10.03
CA LEU A 111 2.23 -13.49 -10.38
C LEU A 111 3.57 -13.96 -9.81
N ARG A 112 4.63 -13.15 -9.99
CA ARG A 112 5.96 -13.49 -9.50
C ARG A 112 6.01 -13.63 -7.98
N ILE A 113 5.39 -12.69 -7.27
CA ILE A 113 5.25 -12.75 -5.81
C ILE A 113 4.52 -14.01 -5.37
N THR A 114 3.46 -14.38 -6.10
CA THR A 114 2.70 -15.60 -5.84
C THR A 114 3.58 -16.84 -5.95
N GLU A 115 4.34 -16.98 -7.04
CA GLU A 115 5.29 -18.09 -7.22
C GLU A 115 6.31 -18.22 -6.08
N LEU A 116 6.80 -17.08 -5.57
CA LEU A 116 7.79 -17.04 -4.49
C LEU A 116 7.20 -17.43 -3.12
N LEU A 117 5.95 -17.03 -2.83
CA LEU A 117 5.29 -17.32 -1.56
C LEU A 117 4.72 -18.74 -1.50
N LEU A 118 4.35 -19.31 -2.64
CA LEU A 118 3.74 -20.63 -2.68
C LEU A 118 4.58 -21.69 -1.94
N PRO A 119 5.89 -21.85 -2.13
CA PRO A 119 6.67 -22.84 -1.38
C PRO A 119 6.56 -22.76 0.16
N PHE A 120 6.24 -21.58 0.73
CA PHE A 120 6.13 -21.39 2.18
C PHE A 120 4.80 -21.86 2.76
N ILE A 121 3.72 -21.85 1.95
CA ILE A 121 2.38 -22.24 2.39
C ILE A 121 2.25 -23.76 2.30
N LYS A 122 2.35 -24.47 3.43
CA LYS A 122 2.23 -25.93 3.46
C LYS A 122 0.77 -26.35 3.55
N ASN A 123 0.53 -27.65 3.46
CA ASN A 123 -0.79 -28.20 3.80
C ASN A 123 -1.09 -27.99 5.28
N GLU A 124 -2.35 -27.73 5.58
CA GLU A 124 -2.91 -27.50 6.93
C GLU A 124 -2.32 -26.29 7.65
N THR A 125 -1.76 -25.33 6.90
CA THR A 125 -1.25 -24.07 7.46
C THR A 125 -2.39 -23.13 7.82
N VAL A 126 -2.32 -22.58 9.04
CA VAL A 126 -3.21 -21.52 9.53
C VAL A 126 -2.56 -20.16 9.29
N ILE A 127 -3.19 -19.33 8.46
CA ILE A 127 -2.67 -18.02 8.04
C ILE A 127 -3.47 -16.91 8.74
N LEU A 128 -2.79 -15.87 9.20
CA LEU A 128 -3.41 -14.64 9.68
C LEU A 128 -3.12 -13.49 8.71
N THR A 129 -4.15 -12.78 8.27
CA THR A 129 -4.04 -11.58 7.42
C THR A 129 -4.76 -10.39 8.05
N HIS A 130 -4.29 -9.19 7.72
CA HIS A 130 -4.84 -7.93 8.20
C HIS A 130 -5.33 -7.06 7.03
N GLY A 131 -6.59 -6.61 7.09
CA GLY A 131 -7.22 -5.79 6.06
C GLY A 131 -7.43 -6.53 4.73
N TYR A 132 -7.46 -5.76 3.63
CA TYR A 132 -7.57 -6.28 2.26
C TYR A 132 -6.34 -5.95 1.43
N SER A 133 -5.70 -6.99 0.90
CA SER A 133 -4.59 -6.87 -0.04
C SER A 133 -4.83 -7.78 -1.24
N ARG A 134 -4.79 -7.18 -2.44
CA ARG A 134 -5.00 -7.87 -3.72
C ARG A 134 -3.96 -8.99 -3.93
N VAL A 135 -2.71 -8.73 -3.59
CA VAL A 135 -1.62 -9.70 -3.75
C VAL A 135 -1.75 -10.86 -2.77
N VAL A 136 -2.13 -10.58 -1.51
CA VAL A 136 -2.38 -11.63 -0.50
C VAL A 136 -3.55 -12.52 -0.94
N MET A 137 -4.64 -11.92 -1.44
CA MET A 137 -5.77 -12.67 -1.98
C MET A 137 -5.36 -13.59 -3.13
N GLN A 138 -4.57 -13.08 -4.08
CA GLN A 138 -4.07 -13.87 -5.19
C GLN A 138 -3.21 -15.06 -4.72
N VAL A 139 -2.34 -14.86 -3.73
CA VAL A 139 -1.53 -15.92 -3.13
C VAL A 139 -2.39 -17.01 -2.47
N LEU A 140 -3.40 -16.62 -1.70
CA LEU A 140 -4.28 -17.56 -1.00
C LEU A 140 -5.14 -18.37 -1.99
N VAL A 141 -5.68 -17.72 -3.02
CA VAL A 141 -6.44 -18.39 -4.09
C VAL A 141 -5.56 -19.35 -4.88
N ALA A 142 -4.34 -18.94 -5.23
CA ALA A 142 -3.37 -19.81 -5.91
C ALA A 142 -2.97 -21.02 -5.06
N ALA A 143 -2.78 -20.84 -3.75
CA ALA A 143 -2.48 -21.94 -2.83
C ALA A 143 -3.63 -22.97 -2.81
N LYS A 144 -4.88 -22.52 -2.78
CA LYS A 144 -6.05 -23.42 -2.89
C LYS A 144 -6.11 -24.10 -4.26
N ALA A 145 -5.84 -23.39 -5.36
CA ALA A 145 -5.84 -23.97 -6.70
C ALA A 145 -4.83 -25.12 -6.86
N LEU A 146 -3.72 -25.09 -6.10
CA LEU A 146 -2.75 -26.18 -5.99
C LEU A 146 -3.20 -27.34 -5.09
N GLY A 147 -4.46 -27.34 -4.63
CA GLY A 147 -5.03 -28.38 -3.78
C GLY A 147 -4.61 -28.31 -2.31
N ARG A 148 -4.03 -27.18 -1.87
CA ARG A 148 -3.60 -27.05 -0.47
C ARG A 148 -4.75 -26.73 0.45
N ARG A 149 -4.80 -27.45 1.57
CA ARG A 149 -5.79 -27.22 2.63
C ARG A 149 -5.27 -26.13 3.55
N ILE A 150 -5.81 -24.92 3.44
CA ILE A 150 -5.42 -23.76 4.26
C ILE A 150 -6.64 -23.22 5.02
N CYS A 151 -6.38 -22.65 6.20
CA CYS A 151 -7.38 -21.93 6.98
C CYS A 151 -6.89 -20.51 7.23
N VAL A 152 -7.78 -19.52 7.14
CA VAL A 152 -7.40 -18.10 7.23
C VAL A 152 -8.16 -17.40 8.34
N TYR A 153 -7.42 -16.72 9.23
CA TYR A 153 -7.95 -15.71 10.12
C TYR A 153 -7.77 -14.33 9.49
N VAL A 154 -8.82 -13.52 9.53
CA VAL A 154 -8.82 -12.16 8.99
C VAL A 154 -9.24 -11.21 10.10
N THR A 155 -8.48 -10.15 10.34
CA THR A 155 -8.89 -9.11 11.29
C THR A 155 -9.90 -8.16 10.63
N GLU A 156 -10.85 -7.60 11.39
CA GLU A 156 -11.84 -6.66 10.84
C GLU A 156 -11.22 -5.39 10.20
N SER A 157 -10.09 -4.89 10.76
CA SER A 157 -9.32 -3.73 10.27
C SER A 157 -10.10 -2.41 10.33
N ARG A 158 -10.56 -2.05 11.53
CA ARG A 158 -11.15 -0.72 11.79
C ARG A 158 -10.10 0.38 11.56
N PRO A 159 -10.49 1.56 11.03
CA PRO A 159 -11.84 1.99 10.67
C PRO A 159 -12.28 1.56 9.26
N SER A 160 -11.35 1.05 8.44
CA SER A 160 -11.60 0.76 7.02
C SER A 160 -12.56 -0.42 6.79
N CYS A 161 -12.68 -1.32 7.77
CA CYS A 161 -13.49 -2.56 7.72
C CYS A 161 -13.14 -3.46 6.52
N ARG A 162 -11.97 -3.28 5.91
CA ARG A 162 -11.56 -4.01 4.70
C ARG A 162 -11.33 -5.50 4.94
N GLY A 163 -11.17 -5.92 6.20
CA GLY A 163 -11.13 -7.34 6.56
C GLY A 163 -12.42 -8.08 6.20
N LEU A 164 -13.58 -7.42 6.27
CA LEU A 164 -14.85 -8.04 5.91
C LEU A 164 -14.92 -8.34 4.41
N LEU A 165 -14.35 -7.47 3.57
CA LEU A 165 -14.21 -7.71 2.14
C LEU A 165 -13.30 -8.92 1.87
N THR A 166 -12.17 -9.03 2.56
CA THR A 166 -11.27 -10.19 2.47
C THR A 166 -11.99 -11.48 2.84
N TYR A 167 -12.77 -11.48 3.92
CA TYR A 167 -13.58 -12.63 4.32
C TYR A 167 -14.57 -13.04 3.23
N GLN A 168 -15.34 -12.08 2.68
CA GLN A 168 -16.30 -12.36 1.61
C GLN A 168 -15.62 -13.02 0.41
N ARG A 169 -14.50 -12.45 -0.07
CA ARG A 169 -13.76 -12.97 -1.23
C ARG A 169 -13.14 -14.35 -0.97
N LEU A 170 -12.66 -14.61 0.24
CA LEU A 170 -12.11 -15.92 0.60
C LEU A 170 -13.21 -16.99 0.68
N MET A 171 -14.38 -16.63 1.21
CA MET A 171 -15.54 -17.52 1.27
C MET A 171 -16.08 -17.83 -0.14
N GLU A 172 -16.14 -16.85 -1.03
CA GLU A 172 -16.47 -17.05 -2.46
C GLU A 172 -15.46 -17.98 -3.16
N ALA A 173 -14.17 -17.82 -2.85
CA ALA A 173 -13.13 -18.74 -3.30
C ALA A 173 -13.19 -20.11 -2.60
N GLY A 174 -14.08 -20.31 -1.62
CA GLY A 174 -14.28 -21.52 -0.83
C GLY A 174 -13.12 -21.86 0.11
N ILE A 175 -12.34 -20.88 0.56
CA ILE A 175 -11.28 -21.05 1.55
C ILE A 175 -11.91 -20.85 2.94
N PRO A 176 -11.74 -21.80 3.89
CA PRO A 176 -12.21 -21.62 5.26
C PRO A 176 -11.62 -20.37 5.90
N CYS A 177 -12.49 -19.42 6.25
CA CYS A 177 -12.10 -18.12 6.77
C CYS A 177 -12.87 -17.80 8.06
N THR A 178 -12.23 -17.12 9.02
CA THR A 178 -12.89 -16.61 10.24
C THR A 178 -12.44 -15.18 10.51
N VAL A 179 -13.42 -14.30 10.74
CA VAL A 179 -13.14 -12.91 11.12
C VAL A 179 -12.82 -12.85 12.61
N VAL A 180 -11.81 -12.07 12.97
CA VAL A 180 -11.32 -11.88 14.32
C VAL A 180 -11.35 -10.38 14.63
N LEU A 181 -11.76 -10.03 15.85
CA LEU A 181 -11.70 -8.65 16.33
C LEU A 181 -10.26 -8.17 16.32
N ASP A 182 -10.03 -6.88 16.05
CA ASP A 182 -8.68 -6.33 16.00
C ASP A 182 -7.95 -6.51 17.36
N THR A 183 -8.68 -6.51 18.47
CA THR A 183 -8.15 -6.74 19.82
C THR A 183 -7.90 -8.22 20.17
N ALA A 184 -8.50 -9.16 19.42
CA ALA A 184 -8.39 -10.59 19.69
C ALA A 184 -7.20 -11.27 18.98
N VAL A 185 -6.36 -10.50 18.29
CA VAL A 185 -5.17 -11.02 17.58
C VAL A 185 -4.22 -11.77 18.50
N ALA A 186 -3.95 -11.23 19.70
CA ALA A 186 -3.09 -11.89 20.68
C ALA A 186 -3.69 -13.21 21.20
N TYR A 187 -5.01 -13.35 21.21
CA TYR A 187 -5.68 -14.58 21.65
C TYR A 187 -5.50 -15.73 20.65
N ILE A 188 -5.51 -15.42 19.36
CA ILE A 188 -5.42 -16.45 18.30
C ILE A 188 -3.99 -16.75 17.85
N ILE A 189 -3.00 -15.90 18.19
CA ILE A 189 -1.65 -15.95 17.60
C ILE A 189 -0.98 -17.32 17.75
N HIS A 190 -1.23 -18.04 18.85
CA HIS A 190 -0.64 -19.36 19.08
C HIS A 190 -1.18 -20.44 18.13
N LYS A 191 -2.39 -20.25 17.60
CA LYS A 191 -3.01 -21.13 16.59
C LYS A 191 -2.56 -20.82 15.16
N VAL A 192 -1.92 -19.67 14.95
CA VAL A 192 -1.47 -19.20 13.63
C VAL A 192 -0.06 -19.73 13.37
N ASP A 193 0.18 -20.23 12.16
CA ASP A 193 1.50 -20.69 11.74
C ASP A 193 2.28 -19.61 11.00
N MET A 194 1.58 -18.81 10.19
CA MET A 194 2.16 -17.81 9.32
C MET A 194 1.30 -16.55 9.31
N ILE A 195 1.94 -15.39 9.38
CA ILE A 195 1.27 -14.10 9.22
C ILE A 195 1.62 -13.56 7.85
N LEU A 196 0.60 -13.14 7.11
CA LEU A 196 0.74 -12.64 5.75
C LEU A 196 -0.02 -11.32 5.63
N THR A 197 0.69 -10.22 5.44
CA THR A 197 0.09 -8.90 5.27
C THR A 197 0.50 -8.28 3.94
N GLY A 198 -0.35 -7.42 3.39
CA GLY A 198 0.07 -6.51 2.33
C GLY A 198 0.92 -5.37 2.87
N ALA A 199 1.48 -4.57 1.97
CA ALA A 199 1.93 -3.22 2.29
C ALA A 199 1.45 -2.23 1.20
N GLU A 200 1.15 -1.02 1.67
CA GLU A 200 0.86 0.14 0.83
C GLU A 200 2.15 0.82 0.36
N GLY A 201 3.19 0.79 1.20
CA GLY A 201 4.53 1.25 0.88
C GLY A 201 5.58 0.52 1.72
N VAL A 202 6.79 0.37 1.18
CA VAL A 202 7.94 -0.18 1.90
C VAL A 202 9.03 0.88 1.92
N VAL A 203 9.53 1.22 3.10
CA VAL A 203 10.55 2.28 3.25
C VAL A 203 11.96 1.72 3.14
N GLU A 204 12.95 2.61 3.04
CA GLU A 204 14.35 2.24 2.82
C GLU A 204 14.96 1.40 3.95
N SER A 205 14.49 1.61 5.19
CA SER A 205 14.88 0.79 6.34
C SER A 205 14.32 -0.65 6.31
N GLY A 206 13.41 -0.95 5.37
CA GLY A 206 12.62 -2.18 5.34
C GLY A 206 11.39 -2.15 6.26
N GLY A 207 11.04 -0.98 6.80
CA GLY A 207 9.75 -0.80 7.46
C GLY A 207 8.58 -0.77 6.47
N LEU A 208 7.36 -0.90 6.99
CA LEU A 208 6.15 -1.01 6.16
C LEU A 208 5.15 0.07 6.54
N PHE A 209 4.51 0.64 5.52
CA PHE A 209 3.26 1.37 5.68
C PHE A 209 2.10 0.49 5.25
N ASN A 210 1.11 0.33 6.12
CA ASN A 210 -0.11 -0.39 5.83
C ASN A 210 -1.26 0.09 6.73
N ALA A 211 -2.45 -0.47 6.57
CA ALA A 211 -3.60 -0.19 7.44
C ALA A 211 -3.24 -0.33 8.93
N VAL A 212 -3.83 0.56 9.74
CA VAL A 212 -3.67 0.59 11.19
C VAL A 212 -3.97 -0.78 11.82
N GLY A 213 -3.03 -1.28 12.63
CA GLY A 213 -3.09 -2.60 13.27
C GLY A 213 -2.03 -3.57 12.74
N THR A 214 -1.36 -3.25 11.63
CA THR A 214 -0.25 -4.05 11.09
C THR A 214 0.95 -4.05 12.03
N SER A 215 1.28 -2.90 12.61
CA SER A 215 2.36 -2.76 13.61
C SER A 215 2.03 -3.51 14.89
N GLN A 216 0.76 -3.47 15.34
CA GLN A 216 0.29 -4.25 16.50
C GLN A 216 0.43 -5.76 16.24
N LEU A 217 0.04 -6.21 15.05
CA LEU A 217 0.20 -7.58 14.61
C LEU A 217 1.69 -7.99 14.58
N GLY A 218 2.58 -7.11 14.12
CA GLY A 218 4.03 -7.34 14.13
C GLY A 218 4.61 -7.49 15.54
N ILE A 219 4.17 -6.67 16.50
CA ILE A 219 4.59 -6.77 17.91
C ILE A 219 4.16 -8.12 18.51
N VAL A 220 2.89 -8.49 18.30
CA VAL A 220 2.32 -9.75 18.79
C VAL A 220 3.01 -10.95 18.13
N ALA A 221 3.30 -10.87 16.83
CA ALA A 221 4.05 -11.88 16.08
C ALA A 221 5.43 -12.12 16.67
N LYS A 222 6.20 -11.03 16.90
CA LYS A 222 7.54 -11.09 17.46
C LYS A 222 7.53 -11.66 18.87
N ALA A 223 6.58 -11.24 19.71
CA ALA A 223 6.42 -11.78 21.06
C ALA A 223 6.08 -13.28 21.08
N ALA A 224 5.30 -13.76 20.09
CA ALA A 224 4.93 -15.16 19.95
C ALA A 224 5.91 -15.99 19.08
N ASN A 225 7.02 -15.41 18.65
CA ASN A 225 7.99 -16.01 17.72
C ASN A 225 7.36 -16.58 16.43
N LYS A 226 6.37 -15.86 15.87
CA LYS A 226 5.72 -16.21 14.60
C LYS A 226 6.36 -15.45 13.45
N MET A 227 6.46 -16.12 12.30
CA MET A 227 7.02 -15.48 11.09
C MET A 227 6.02 -14.50 10.51
N PHE A 228 6.48 -13.27 10.29
CA PHE A 228 5.73 -12.18 9.69
C PHE A 228 6.20 -11.94 8.26
N PHE A 229 5.34 -12.21 7.28
CA PHE A 229 5.59 -11.99 5.87
C PHE A 229 4.81 -10.76 5.39
N ALA A 230 5.55 -9.78 4.90
CA ALA A 230 5.00 -8.62 4.23
C ALA A 230 5.09 -8.80 2.71
N VAL A 231 4.00 -8.50 2.01
CA VAL A 231 3.91 -8.69 0.57
C VAL A 231 3.73 -7.35 -0.11
N ALA A 232 4.69 -6.99 -0.96
CA ALA A 232 4.69 -5.70 -1.65
C ALA A 232 5.35 -5.79 -3.02
N GLU A 233 4.70 -5.20 -4.02
CA GLU A 233 5.29 -4.99 -5.34
C GLU A 233 6.42 -3.97 -5.28
N SER A 234 7.47 -4.14 -6.09
CA SER A 234 8.70 -3.33 -6.08
C SER A 234 8.44 -1.85 -6.36
N TYR A 235 7.41 -1.53 -7.14
CA TYR A 235 6.98 -0.15 -7.40
C TYR A 235 6.35 0.56 -6.20
N LYS A 236 6.18 -0.12 -5.05
CA LYS A 236 5.75 0.48 -3.78
C LYS A 236 6.92 0.82 -2.85
N PHE A 237 8.17 0.63 -3.30
CA PHE A 237 9.33 0.95 -2.48
C PHE A 237 9.59 2.46 -2.50
N LEU A 238 9.77 3.04 -1.32
CA LEU A 238 9.81 4.47 -1.06
C LEU A 238 11.16 4.87 -0.47
N ARG A 239 11.69 6.01 -0.92
CA ARG A 239 12.90 6.63 -0.36
C ARG A 239 12.55 7.53 0.82
N LEU A 240 11.98 6.91 1.85
CA LEU A 240 11.65 7.54 3.12
C LEU A 240 12.35 6.78 4.23
N PHE A 241 12.66 7.49 5.32
CA PHE A 241 13.25 6.90 6.52
C PHE A 241 12.53 7.43 7.76
N PRO A 242 11.27 7.03 7.98
CA PRO A 242 10.52 7.47 9.16
C PRO A 242 11.19 6.95 10.43
N LEU A 243 11.46 7.85 11.37
CA LEU A 243 12.08 7.50 12.65
C LEU A 243 11.06 6.93 13.64
N SER A 244 9.78 7.26 13.48
CA SER A 244 8.71 6.84 14.37
C SER A 244 7.35 6.81 13.69
N GLN A 245 6.34 6.32 14.42
CA GLN A 245 4.93 6.34 14.01
C GLN A 245 4.38 7.76 13.76
N TYR A 246 5.05 8.79 14.27
CA TYR A 246 4.67 10.20 14.14
C TYR A 246 5.38 10.93 12.98
N ASP A 247 6.36 10.28 12.35
CA ASP A 247 7.17 10.84 11.26
C ASP A 247 6.62 10.47 9.87
N ILE A 248 5.33 10.17 9.82
CA ILE A 248 4.64 9.74 8.60
C ILE A 248 4.08 10.99 7.91
N PRO A 249 4.25 11.14 6.58
CA PRO A 249 3.80 12.32 5.85
C PRO A 249 2.28 12.30 5.61
N ILE A 250 1.48 12.23 6.68
CA ILE A 250 0.01 12.29 6.62
C ILE A 250 -0.44 13.69 7.04
N PRO A 251 -1.32 14.36 6.29
CA PRO A 251 -1.84 15.67 6.66
C PRO A 251 -2.75 15.62 7.91
N GLY A 252 -2.49 16.50 8.88
CA GLY A 252 -3.42 16.79 9.98
C GLY A 252 -3.00 16.26 11.36
N PRO A 253 -3.51 16.87 12.46
CA PRO A 253 -3.24 16.39 13.81
C PRO A 253 -4.01 15.10 14.08
N MET A 254 -3.27 14.02 14.36
CA MET A 254 -3.84 12.75 14.79
C MET A 254 -4.05 12.74 16.30
N LEU A 255 -5.20 12.25 16.76
CA LEU A 255 -5.53 12.09 18.19
C LEU A 255 -5.34 13.37 19.04
N PRO A 256 -5.92 14.53 18.66
CA PRO A 256 -5.89 15.70 19.52
C PRO A 256 -6.72 15.46 20.79
N PHE A 257 -6.23 15.95 21.93
CA PHE A 257 -7.02 15.97 23.15
C PHE A 257 -8.15 17.01 23.04
N PRO A 258 -9.38 16.69 23.51
CA PRO A 258 -10.47 17.65 23.52
C PRO A 258 -10.17 18.82 24.43
N SER A 259 -10.72 19.99 24.10
CA SER A 259 -10.58 21.18 24.93
C SER A 259 -11.44 21.07 26.19
N SER A 260 -11.00 21.67 27.31
CA SER A 260 -11.73 21.61 28.58
C SER A 260 -13.17 22.13 28.51
N THR A 261 -13.49 22.97 27.52
CA THR A 261 -14.84 23.51 27.25
C THR A 261 -15.80 22.50 26.62
N GLU A 262 -15.31 21.46 25.94
CA GLU A 262 -16.13 20.42 25.30
C GLU A 262 -16.52 19.29 26.27
N VAL A 263 -15.79 19.17 27.39
CA VAL A 263 -16.00 18.15 28.42
C VAL A 263 -17.30 18.37 29.19
N ASP A 264 -17.71 19.63 29.38
CA ASP A 264 -18.91 19.99 30.18
C ASP A 264 -20.24 19.75 29.46
N GLN A 265 -20.25 19.63 28.13
CA GLN A 265 -21.49 19.42 27.34
C GLN A 265 -21.85 17.93 27.13
N GLY A 266 -20.97 17.01 27.55
CA GLY A 266 -21.06 15.57 27.24
C GLY A 266 -21.74 14.69 28.28
N ILE A 267 -22.54 15.22 29.22
CA ILE A 267 -23.21 14.42 30.25
C ILE A 267 -24.46 13.72 29.66
N LEU A 268 -24.21 12.52 29.13
CA LEU A 268 -25.01 11.29 29.22
C LEU A 268 -26.52 11.38 28.90
N GLN A 269 -26.89 11.11 27.64
CA GLN A 269 -28.08 10.31 27.36
C GLN A 269 -27.62 8.93 26.88
N GLN A 270 -27.53 7.96 27.79
CA GLN A 270 -27.27 6.56 27.47
C GLN A 270 -28.49 5.73 27.85
N GLY A 271 -29.29 5.36 26.85
CA GLY A 271 -30.05 4.12 26.87
C GLY A 271 -29.22 2.99 26.25
N ASP A 272 -29.58 1.74 26.52
CA ASP A 272 -28.96 0.51 26.00
C ASP A 272 -28.87 0.48 24.45
N LYS A 273 -27.87 1.15 23.88
CA LYS A 273 -27.46 1.01 22.48
C LYS A 273 -26.00 0.59 22.45
N GLU A 274 -25.66 -0.26 21.49
CA GLU A 274 -24.28 -0.68 21.26
C GLU A 274 -23.37 0.54 21.16
N MET A 275 -22.38 0.61 22.06
CA MET A 275 -21.46 1.73 22.18
C MET A 275 -20.32 1.55 21.18
N HIS A 276 -20.40 2.29 20.07
CA HIS A 276 -19.35 2.37 19.06
C HIS A 276 -18.80 3.79 18.99
N MET A 277 -17.58 3.96 18.48
CA MET A 277 -17.05 5.29 18.17
C MET A 277 -17.95 5.99 17.14
N THR A 278 -18.16 7.29 17.31
CA THR A 278 -18.80 8.10 16.27
C THR A 278 -17.86 8.29 15.08
N LEU A 279 -18.40 8.58 13.89
CA LEU A 279 -17.57 8.84 12.70
C LEU A 279 -16.57 10.00 12.92
N ALA A 280 -16.96 11.01 13.71
CA ALA A 280 -16.06 12.11 14.08
C ALA A 280 -14.89 11.64 14.97
N MET A 281 -15.14 10.69 15.87
CA MET A 281 -14.08 10.07 16.68
C MET A 281 -13.17 9.17 15.83
N GLU A 282 -13.74 8.40 14.89
CA GLU A 282 -12.96 7.56 13.97
C GLU A 282 -12.06 8.38 13.05
N ALA A 283 -12.54 9.52 12.55
CA ALA A 283 -11.76 10.42 11.68
C ALA A 283 -10.51 11.02 12.36
N LEU A 284 -10.47 11.06 13.70
CA LEU A 284 -9.30 11.51 14.46
C LEU A 284 -8.25 10.42 14.68
N ASN A 285 -8.61 9.15 14.40
CA ASN A 285 -7.69 8.02 14.52
C ASN A 285 -6.81 7.88 13.27
N PRO A 286 -5.58 7.34 13.43
CA PRO A 286 -4.73 7.05 12.28
C PRO A 286 -5.35 5.96 11.40
N SER A 287 -5.35 6.16 10.09
CA SER A 287 -5.77 5.14 9.12
C SER A 287 -4.64 4.17 8.75
N ILE A 288 -3.39 4.60 8.92
CA ILE A 288 -2.17 3.89 8.51
C ILE A 288 -1.24 3.81 9.70
N ASP A 289 -0.52 2.70 9.80
CA ASP A 289 0.58 2.56 10.72
C ASP A 289 1.93 2.35 10.03
N TYR A 290 2.99 2.56 10.80
CA TYR A 290 4.36 2.26 10.43
C TYR A 290 4.82 1.05 11.23
N THR A 291 5.07 -0.05 10.53
CA THR A 291 5.64 -1.27 11.11
C THR A 291 7.15 -1.19 10.99
N GLN A 292 7.83 -1.20 12.13
CA GLN A 292 9.28 -1.16 12.19
C GLN A 292 9.91 -2.40 11.52
N PRO A 293 11.07 -2.26 10.86
CA PRO A 293 11.71 -3.37 10.15
C PRO A 293 12.02 -4.56 11.05
N GLU A 294 12.28 -4.35 12.33
CA GLU A 294 12.58 -5.43 13.27
C GLU A 294 11.40 -6.34 13.61
N LEU A 295 10.17 -5.95 13.24
CA LEU A 295 8.95 -6.75 13.42
C LEU A 295 8.68 -7.64 12.22
N VAL A 296 9.30 -7.34 11.07
CA VAL A 296 9.06 -8.01 9.79
C VAL A 296 10.13 -9.06 9.58
N THR A 297 9.74 -10.31 9.34
CA THR A 297 10.68 -11.40 9.08
C THR A 297 11.18 -11.36 7.65
N PHE A 298 10.25 -11.31 6.69
CA PHE A 298 10.55 -11.28 5.26
C PHE A 298 9.61 -10.32 4.52
N ILE A 299 10.17 -9.64 3.52
CA ILE A 299 9.44 -8.81 2.57
C ILE A 299 9.51 -9.51 1.23
N VAL A 300 8.37 -9.99 0.75
CA VAL A 300 8.29 -10.69 -0.54
C VAL A 300 7.82 -9.73 -1.62
N SER A 301 8.64 -9.62 -2.65
CA SER A 301 8.45 -8.74 -3.80
C SER A 301 8.75 -9.50 -5.09
N ASP A 302 8.47 -8.89 -6.23
CA ASP A 302 8.76 -9.44 -7.57
C ASP A 302 10.27 -9.60 -7.83
N ILE A 303 11.09 -8.80 -7.16
CA ILE A 303 12.56 -8.93 -7.19
C ILE A 303 13.09 -10.08 -6.32
N GLY A 304 12.26 -10.68 -5.47
CA GLY A 304 12.66 -11.79 -4.60
C GLY A 304 12.13 -11.68 -3.17
N ILE A 305 12.65 -12.57 -2.32
CA ILE A 305 12.39 -12.58 -0.88
C ILE A 305 13.53 -11.84 -0.20
N LEU A 306 13.20 -10.72 0.44
CA LEU A 306 14.16 -9.80 1.03
C LEU A 306 14.06 -9.85 2.56
N THR A 307 15.20 -9.67 3.21
CA THR A 307 15.22 -9.20 4.60
C THR A 307 14.99 -7.68 4.61
N PRO A 308 14.61 -7.09 5.76
CA PRO A 308 14.46 -5.63 5.84
C PRO A 308 15.68 -4.84 5.35
N SER A 309 16.90 -5.32 5.65
CA SER A 309 18.15 -4.73 5.14
C SER A 309 18.29 -4.80 3.62
N GLY A 310 17.83 -5.88 2.99
CA GLY A 310 17.92 -6.09 1.55
C GLY A 310 17.03 -5.14 0.73
N VAL A 311 16.05 -4.48 1.36
CA VAL A 311 15.25 -3.44 0.70
C VAL A 311 16.10 -2.22 0.34
N SER A 312 17.03 -1.82 1.21
CA SER A 312 17.95 -0.72 0.93
C SER A 312 18.83 -1.03 -0.28
N ASP A 313 19.36 -2.26 -0.37
CA ASP A 313 20.15 -2.69 -1.53
C ASP A 313 19.34 -2.68 -2.84
N ALA A 314 18.08 -3.12 -2.79
CA ALA A 314 17.18 -3.07 -3.93
C ALA A 314 16.88 -1.63 -4.37
N LEU A 315 16.65 -0.72 -3.42
CA LEU A 315 16.47 0.70 -3.70
C LEU A 315 17.74 1.33 -4.26
N LEU A 316 18.93 0.97 -3.76
CA LEU A 316 20.20 1.42 -4.31
C LEU A 316 20.41 0.93 -5.74
N ALA A 317 19.98 -0.28 -6.10
CA ALA A 317 20.04 -0.73 -7.48
C ALA A 317 19.13 0.13 -8.40
N VAL A 318 17.93 0.47 -7.94
CA VAL A 318 16.98 1.30 -8.70
C VAL A 318 17.43 2.76 -8.78
N TYR A 319 17.94 3.34 -7.70
CA TYR A 319 18.20 4.78 -7.58
C TYR A 319 19.68 5.17 -7.62
N GLY A 320 20.60 4.27 -7.27
CA GLY A 320 22.04 4.50 -7.15
C GLY A 320 22.89 4.06 -8.34
N GLY A 321 22.31 3.44 -9.37
CA GLY A 321 23.03 3.15 -10.62
C GLY A 321 23.26 4.40 -11.46
N ASP A 322 24.52 4.77 -11.68
CA ASP A 322 25.00 5.58 -12.81
C ASP A 322 25.27 4.69 -14.02
#